data_AF-A0A8H6TDT2-F1
#
_entry.id   AF-A0A8H6TDT2-F1
#
_cell.length_a   1.000
_cell.length_b   1.000
_cell.length_c   1.000
_cell.angle_alpha   90.00
_cell.angle_beta   90.00
_cell.angle_gamma   90.00
#
_symmetry.space_group_name_H-M   'P 1'
#
loop_
_entity.id
_entity.type
_entity.pdbx_description
1 polymer ?
#
loop_
_entity_poly.entity_id
_entity_poly.type
_entity_poly.pdbx_seq_one_letter_code
_entity_poly.pdbx_strand_id
1 'polypeptide(L)'
;MNSLYTSGVRQVSSLQADLERLRNGENSAALLGQISASFAAMNRTIDDYDAMARREMIKAKQEKAQMRVQKFRSDYNELRSQFDQLKLQASVEQAAQQRADLITGTSTSTTTADTRRRFQNTPSEHSTLHPGLRPQGDQHAESPFRTPTPQPAFASREQHAPQRTLVHPKYRIQIR
;
A
#
# COMPACT_ATOMS: atom_id res chain seq x y z
N MET A 1 17.50 -16.89 -26.57
CA MET A 1 16.76 -15.65 -26.90
C MET A 1 15.28 -15.88 -27.18
N ASN A 2 14.86 -16.89 -27.98
CA ASN A 2 13.44 -17.03 -28.34
C ASN A 2 12.49 -17.28 -27.15
N SER A 3 12.87 -18.07 -26.16
CA SER A 3 12.06 -18.27 -24.95
C SER A 3 11.79 -16.96 -24.20
N LEU A 4 12.82 -16.12 -24.05
CA LEU A 4 12.72 -14.82 -23.40
C LEU A 4 11.86 -13.85 -24.21
N TYR A 5 11.94 -13.88 -25.56
CA TYR A 5 11.03 -13.14 -26.43
C TYR A 5 9.57 -13.55 -26.21
N THR A 6 9.29 -14.86 -26.23
CA THR A 6 7.93 -15.36 -25.98
C THR A 6 7.43 -14.98 -24.59
N SER A 7 8.30 -15.01 -23.57
CA SER A 7 7.96 -14.54 -22.22
C SER A 7 7.62 -13.05 -22.22
N GLY A 8 8.43 -12.19 -22.86
CA GLY A 8 8.17 -10.75 -22.96
C GLY A 8 6.85 -10.46 -23.67
N VAL A 9 6.54 -11.16 -24.78
CA VAL A 9 5.24 -11.03 -25.46
C VAL A 9 4.08 -11.38 -24.54
N ARG A 10 4.17 -12.47 -23.76
CA ARG A 10 3.12 -12.83 -22.81
C ARG A 10 2.97 -11.80 -21.69
N GLN A 11 4.06 -11.23 -21.19
CA GLN A 11 4.02 -10.17 -20.19
C GLN A 11 3.31 -8.92 -20.73
N VAL A 12 3.59 -8.51 -21.97
CA VAL A 12 2.87 -7.43 -22.66
C VAL A 12 1.38 -7.74 -22.74
N SER A 13 1.00 -8.93 -23.21
CA SER A 13 -0.42 -9.32 -23.30
C SER A 13 -1.12 -9.36 -21.94
N SER A 14 -0.43 -9.82 -20.89
CA SER A 14 -0.96 -9.83 -19.52
C SER A 14 -1.17 -8.40 -19.00
N LEU A 15 -0.21 -7.49 -19.25
CA LEU A 15 -0.35 -6.09 -18.87
C LEU A 15 -1.51 -5.43 -19.61
N GLN A 16 -1.68 -5.67 -20.91
CA GLN A 16 -2.83 -5.18 -21.67
C GLN A 16 -4.16 -5.66 -21.07
N ALA A 17 -4.26 -6.94 -20.70
CA ALA A 17 -5.45 -7.49 -20.06
C ALA A 17 -5.71 -6.89 -18.67
N ASP A 18 -4.66 -6.68 -17.87
CA ASP A 18 -4.81 -6.06 -16.54
C ASP A 18 -5.18 -4.56 -16.64
N LEU A 19 -4.66 -3.83 -17.63
CA LEU A 19 -5.06 -2.44 -17.90
C LEU A 19 -6.51 -2.36 -18.40
N GLU A 20 -6.96 -3.33 -19.18
CA GLU A 20 -8.35 -3.43 -19.61
C GLU A 20 -9.29 -3.60 -18.41
N ARG A 21 -8.92 -4.45 -17.45
CA ARG A 21 -9.68 -4.62 -16.19
C ARG A 21 -9.74 -3.31 -15.40
N LEU A 22 -8.62 -2.61 -15.30
CA LEU A 22 -8.55 -1.31 -14.63
C LEU A 22 -9.45 -0.27 -15.33
N ARG A 23 -9.44 -0.25 -16.67
CA ARG A 23 -10.30 0.62 -17.48
C ARG A 23 -11.79 0.33 -17.29
N ASN A 24 -12.16 -0.93 -17.07
CA ASN A 24 -13.53 -1.35 -16.80
C ASN A 24 -13.99 -1.04 -15.36
N GLY A 25 -13.20 -0.29 -14.58
CA GLY A 25 -13.55 0.17 -13.24
C GLY A 25 -13.06 -0.74 -12.12
N GLU A 26 -12.31 -1.81 -12.42
CA GLU A 26 -11.72 -2.68 -11.39
C GLU A 26 -10.50 -2.00 -10.74
N ASN A 27 -10.73 -0.97 -9.92
CA ASN A 27 -9.66 -0.23 -9.25
C ASN A 27 -9.37 -0.78 -7.84
N SER A 28 -9.01 -2.06 -7.76
CA SER A 28 -8.63 -2.69 -6.49
C SER A 28 -7.13 -2.47 -6.20
N ALA A 29 -6.78 -2.27 -4.91
CA ALA A 29 -5.39 -2.15 -4.49
C ALA A 29 -4.55 -3.38 -4.87
N ALA A 30 -5.19 -4.57 -4.86
CA ALA A 30 -4.57 -5.82 -5.30
C ALA A 30 -4.22 -5.79 -6.79
N LEU A 31 -5.13 -5.34 -7.67
CA LEU A 31 -4.86 -5.23 -9.11
C LEU A 31 -3.76 -4.19 -9.39
N LEU A 32 -3.80 -3.03 -8.74
CA LEU A 32 -2.74 -2.03 -8.88
C LEU A 32 -1.37 -2.56 -8.45
N GLY A 33 -1.31 -3.34 -7.37
CA GLY A 33 -0.10 -4.02 -6.91
C GLY A 33 0.40 -5.07 -7.91
N GLN A 34 -0.52 -5.89 -8.44
CA GLN A 34 -0.22 -6.89 -9.47
C GLN A 34 0.36 -6.23 -10.74
N ILE A 35 -0.29 -5.19 -11.26
CA ILE A 35 0.17 -4.45 -12.44
C ILE A 35 1.58 -3.87 -12.20
N SER A 36 1.79 -3.29 -11.02
CA SER A 36 3.10 -2.72 -10.64
C SER A 36 4.21 -3.78 -10.60
N ALA A 37 3.91 -4.97 -10.07
CA ALA A 37 4.84 -6.10 -10.07
C ALA A 37 5.11 -6.63 -11.50
N SER A 38 4.07 -6.71 -12.34
CA SER A 38 4.20 -7.11 -13.75
C SER A 38 5.08 -6.15 -14.54
N PHE A 39 4.99 -4.83 -14.32
CA PHE A 39 5.92 -3.86 -14.91
C PHE A 39 7.36 -4.10 -14.46
N ALA A 40 7.60 -4.34 -13.17
CA ALA A 40 8.95 -4.62 -12.67
C ALA A 40 9.55 -5.89 -13.30
N ALA A 41 8.73 -6.96 -13.43
CA ALA A 41 9.12 -8.19 -14.09
C ALA A 41 9.40 -8.00 -15.60
N MET A 42 8.59 -7.19 -16.27
CA MET A 42 8.79 -6.85 -17.69
C MET A 42 10.06 -6.03 -17.91
N ASN A 43 10.33 -5.04 -17.06
CA ASN A 43 11.55 -4.25 -17.15
C ASN A 43 12.80 -5.14 -17.03
N ARG A 44 12.82 -6.05 -16.05
CA ARG A 44 13.90 -7.04 -15.92
C ARG A 44 14.03 -7.92 -17.16
N THR A 45 12.91 -8.37 -17.73
CA THR A 45 12.90 -9.17 -18.96
C THR A 45 13.50 -8.41 -20.15
N ILE A 46 13.23 -7.10 -20.25
CA ILE A 46 13.83 -6.22 -21.28
C ILE A 46 15.34 -6.12 -21.08
N ASP A 47 15.80 -5.89 -19.85
CA ASP A 47 17.22 -5.75 -19.54
C ASP A 47 17.98 -7.07 -19.81
N ASP A 48 17.41 -8.20 -19.42
CA ASP A 48 17.95 -9.53 -19.71
C ASP A 48 18.02 -9.78 -21.23
N TYR A 49 16.98 -9.38 -21.98
CA TYR A 49 16.93 -9.55 -23.43
C TYR A 49 17.94 -8.65 -24.15
N ASP A 50 18.11 -7.41 -23.70
CA ASP A 50 19.10 -6.48 -24.23
C ASP A 50 20.54 -6.94 -23.96
N ALA A 51 20.81 -7.47 -22.76
CA ALA A 51 22.10 -8.08 -22.45
C ALA A 51 22.41 -9.28 -23.36
N MET A 52 21.42 -10.12 -23.67
CA MET A 52 21.57 -11.21 -24.64
C MET A 52 21.79 -10.68 -26.07
N ALA A 53 21.06 -9.63 -26.48
CA ALA A 53 21.20 -9.04 -27.81
C ALA A 53 22.60 -8.45 -28.02
N ARG A 54 23.18 -7.80 -27.01
CA ARG A 54 24.55 -7.26 -27.05
C ARG A 54 25.63 -8.34 -27.16
N ARG A 55 25.38 -9.55 -26.65
CA ARG A 55 26.31 -10.69 -26.70
C ARG A 55 26.17 -11.55 -27.97
N GLU A 56 25.17 -11.30 -28.80
CA GLU A 56 24.98 -12.03 -30.05
C GLU A 56 26.07 -11.67 -31.07
N MET A 57 26.79 -12.67 -31.57
CA MET A 57 27.91 -12.47 -32.50
C MET A 57 27.47 -12.39 -33.96
N ILE A 58 26.32 -12.98 -34.30
CA ILE A 58 25.80 -12.95 -35.67
C ILE A 58 25.08 -11.61 -35.88
N LYS A 59 25.70 -10.68 -36.63
CA LYS A 59 25.18 -9.31 -36.86
C LYS A 59 23.69 -9.26 -37.22
N ALA A 60 23.24 -10.06 -38.18
CA ALA A 60 21.83 -10.09 -38.59
C ALA A 60 20.88 -10.52 -37.44
N LYS A 61 21.31 -11.45 -36.58
CA LYS A 61 20.54 -11.85 -35.40
C LYS A 61 20.58 -10.79 -34.30
N GLN A 62 21.73 -10.13 -34.12
CA GLN A 62 21.89 -9.01 -33.20
C GLN A 62 20.97 -7.86 -33.58
N GLU A 63 20.95 -7.43 -34.84
CA GLU A 63 20.06 -6.36 -35.34
C GLU A 63 18.59 -6.71 -35.10
N LYS A 64 18.18 -7.95 -35.44
CA LYS A 64 16.81 -8.42 -35.16
C LYS A 64 16.50 -8.43 -33.66
N ALA A 65 17.45 -8.82 -32.82
CA ALA A 65 17.27 -8.79 -31.37
C ALA A 65 17.17 -7.35 -30.85
N GLN A 66 17.99 -6.43 -31.35
CA GLN A 66 17.94 -5.01 -31.02
C GLN A 66 16.61 -4.37 -31.41
N MET A 67 16.08 -4.67 -32.60
CA MET A 67 14.73 -4.23 -33.00
C MET A 67 13.65 -4.70 -32.01
N ARG A 68 13.75 -5.94 -31.52
CA ARG A 68 12.82 -6.46 -30.51
C ARG A 68 12.97 -5.75 -29.16
N VAL A 69 14.19 -5.42 -28.73
CA VAL A 69 14.43 -4.60 -27.52
C VAL A 69 13.76 -3.25 -27.64
N GLN A 70 13.95 -2.56 -28.77
CA GLN A 70 13.33 -1.26 -29.00
C GLN A 70 11.80 -1.36 -29.00
N LYS A 71 11.25 -2.40 -29.61
CA LYS A 71 9.81 -2.64 -29.56
C LYS A 71 9.33 -2.83 -28.12
N PHE A 72 9.97 -3.68 -27.32
CA PHE A 72 9.54 -3.90 -25.93
C PHE A 72 9.66 -2.64 -25.07
N ARG A 73 10.69 -1.79 -25.29
CA ARG A 73 10.81 -0.50 -24.61
C ARG A 73 9.69 0.46 -24.99
N SER A 74 9.33 0.50 -26.27
CA SER A 74 8.19 1.28 -26.76
C SER A 74 6.89 0.80 -26.11
N ASP A 75 6.61 -0.50 -26.20
CA ASP A 75 5.40 -1.10 -25.61
C ASP A 75 5.34 -0.85 -24.09
N TYR A 76 6.47 -0.99 -23.37
CA TYR A 76 6.55 -0.73 -21.94
C TYR A 76 6.17 0.71 -21.58
N ASN A 77 6.76 1.69 -22.28
CA ASN A 77 6.50 3.10 -22.02
C ASN A 77 5.06 3.48 -22.34
N GLU A 78 4.51 2.94 -23.42
CA GLU A 78 3.11 3.15 -23.80
C GLU A 78 2.16 2.61 -22.73
N LEU A 79 2.33 1.34 -22.34
CA LEU A 79 1.51 0.72 -21.28
C LEU A 79 1.66 1.44 -19.94
N ARG A 80 2.87 1.91 -19.62
CA ARG A 80 3.12 2.65 -18.38
C ARG A 80 2.39 3.99 -18.38
N SER A 81 2.42 4.72 -19.49
CA SER A 81 1.67 5.97 -19.67
C SER A 81 0.16 5.74 -19.51
N GLN A 82 -0.38 4.68 -20.14
CA GLN A 82 -1.80 4.32 -20.00
C GLN A 82 -2.16 4.00 -18.54
N PHE A 83 -1.31 3.24 -17.84
CA PHE A 83 -1.53 2.92 -16.42
C PHE A 83 -1.58 4.17 -15.55
N ASP A 84 -0.64 5.09 -15.73
CA ASP A 84 -0.59 6.32 -14.93
C ASP A 84 -1.79 7.23 -15.22
N GLN A 85 -2.26 7.30 -16.48
CA GLN A 85 -3.49 8.02 -16.84
C GLN A 85 -4.75 7.41 -16.21
N LEU A 86 -4.90 6.08 -16.25
CA LEU A 86 -6.04 5.38 -15.67
C LEU A 86 -6.09 5.55 -14.14
N LYS A 87 -4.93 5.54 -13.47
CA LYS A 87 -4.85 5.83 -12.04
C LYS A 87 -5.30 7.25 -11.71
N LEU A 88 -4.86 8.23 -12.50
CA LEU A 88 -5.26 9.61 -12.32
C LEU A 88 -6.78 9.76 -12.51
N GLN A 89 -7.32 9.22 -13.61
CA GLN A 89 -8.75 9.27 -13.89
C GLN A 89 -9.58 8.70 -12.72
N ALA A 90 -9.22 7.52 -12.23
CA ALA A 90 -9.93 6.90 -11.12
C ALA A 90 -9.84 7.72 -9.83
N SER A 91 -8.70 8.35 -9.54
CA SER A 91 -8.56 9.24 -8.38
C SER A 91 -9.45 10.48 -8.48
N VAL A 92 -9.58 11.05 -9.69
CA VAL A 92 -10.44 12.21 -9.95
C VAL A 92 -11.91 11.83 -9.82
N GLU A 93 -12.31 10.68 -10.35
CA GLU A 93 -13.68 10.15 -10.22
C GLU A 93 -14.06 9.90 -8.75
N GLN A 94 -13.17 9.27 -7.97
CA GLN A 94 -13.38 9.08 -6.53
C GLN A 94 -13.51 10.40 -5.77
N ALA A 95 -12.64 11.39 -6.05
CA ALA A 95 -12.72 12.69 -5.41
C ALA A 95 -14.02 13.44 -5.78
N ALA A 96 -14.48 13.32 -7.03
CA ALA A 96 -15.74 13.91 -7.49
C ALA A 96 -16.96 13.26 -6.80
N GLN A 97 -16.96 11.93 -6.66
CA GLN A 97 -18.00 11.18 -5.94
C GLN A 97 -18.07 11.60 -4.47
N GLN A 98 -16.93 11.62 -3.77
CA GLN A 98 -16.85 12.08 -2.37
C GLN A 98 -17.39 13.51 -2.21
N ARG A 99 -17.08 14.40 -3.16
CA ARG A 99 -17.59 15.77 -3.14
C ARG A 99 -19.11 15.83 -3.35
N ALA A 100 -19.65 15.02 -4.26
CA ALA A 100 -21.09 14.94 -4.52
C ALA A 100 -21.86 14.40 -3.30
N ASP A 101 -21.32 13.38 -2.63
CA ASP A 101 -21.90 12.80 -1.42
C ASP A 101 -21.96 13.83 -0.27
N LEU A 102 -20.90 14.62 -0.09
CA LEU A 102 -20.85 15.66 0.93
C LEU A 102 -21.90 16.77 0.70
N ILE A 103 -22.10 17.20 -0.56
CA ILE A 103 -23.08 18.23 -0.93
C ILE A 103 -24.52 17.71 -0.78
N THR A 104 -24.76 16.45 -1.14
CA THR A 104 -26.08 15.82 -1.02
C THR A 104 -26.44 15.55 0.45
N GLY A 105 -25.48 15.10 1.25
CA GLY A 105 -25.67 14.86 2.69
C GLY A 105 -25.87 16.14 3.52
N THR A 106 -25.32 17.28 3.10
CA THR A 106 -25.59 18.57 3.76
C THR A 106 -26.96 19.16 3.41
N SER A 107 -27.58 18.73 2.29
CA SER A 107 -28.88 19.24 1.85
C SER A 107 -30.07 18.70 2.66
N THR A 108 -29.87 17.68 3.51
CA THR A 108 -30.89 17.12 4.44
C THR A 108 -30.71 17.54 5.90
N SER A 109 -29.69 18.34 6.23
CA SER A 109 -29.46 18.86 7.59
C SER A 109 -29.83 20.34 7.74
N THR A 110 -30.94 20.74 7.13
CA THR A 110 -31.63 22.01 7.41
C THR A 110 -32.95 21.78 8.15
N THR A 111 -33.00 20.83 9.08
CA THR A 111 -33.89 21.02 10.24
C THR A 111 -33.28 22.09 11.12
N THR A 112 -33.78 23.30 10.94
CA THR A 112 -33.67 24.45 11.82
C THR A 112 -33.93 24.09 13.28
N ALA A 113 -32.89 23.80 14.06
CA ALA A 113 -32.82 24.11 15.49
C ALA A 113 -31.42 23.75 16.02
N ASP A 114 -30.93 24.51 17.00
CA ASP A 114 -29.83 24.12 17.89
C ASP A 114 -28.37 24.55 17.56
N THR A 115 -28.16 25.67 16.87
CA THR A 115 -26.84 26.37 16.92
C THR A 115 -26.79 27.56 17.90
N ARG A 116 -27.84 27.78 18.71
CA ARG A 116 -27.93 28.91 19.67
C ARG A 116 -27.80 28.54 21.15
N ARG A 117 -27.12 27.43 21.50
CA ARG A 117 -26.91 27.08 22.91
C ARG A 117 -25.46 26.77 23.28
N ARG A 118 -24.46 27.27 22.53
CA ARG A 118 -23.08 26.87 22.84
C ARG A 118 -22.36 27.66 23.93
N PHE A 119 -22.62 28.95 24.21
CA PHE A 119 -21.89 29.62 25.31
C PHE A 119 -22.69 30.74 25.98
N GLN A 120 -23.43 30.39 27.03
CA GLN A 120 -23.91 31.32 28.03
C GLN A 120 -22.85 31.36 29.15
N ASN A 121 -21.94 32.33 29.08
CA ASN A 121 -20.92 32.55 30.09
C ASN A 121 -21.57 33.24 31.30
N THR A 122 -21.96 32.46 32.31
CA THR A 122 -22.38 33.00 33.61
C THR A 122 -21.14 33.17 34.50
N PRO A 123 -20.86 34.37 35.03
CA PRO A 123 -19.83 34.51 36.05
C PRO A 123 -20.40 33.96 37.37
N SER A 124 -19.88 32.82 37.82
CA SER A 124 -20.12 32.31 39.18
C SER A 124 -19.03 32.83 40.09
N GLU A 125 -19.35 33.92 40.78
CA GLU A 125 -18.56 34.48 41.87
C GLU A 125 -18.60 33.57 43.11
N HIS A 126 -17.43 33.50 43.77
CA HIS A 126 -17.24 33.32 45.21
C HIS A 126 -17.40 31.91 45.83
N SER A 127 -16.26 31.25 46.08
CA SER A 127 -16.10 30.29 47.17
C SER A 127 -15.12 30.86 48.20
N THR A 128 -15.61 31.08 49.43
CA THR A 128 -14.95 31.74 50.57
C THR A 128 -14.02 30.82 51.38
N LEU A 129 -13.39 29.82 50.74
CA LEU A 129 -12.59 28.83 51.45
C LEU A 129 -11.12 29.26 51.58
N HIS A 130 -10.63 29.33 52.82
CA HIS A 130 -9.26 29.72 53.19
C HIS A 130 -8.20 28.72 52.62
N PRO A 131 -7.00 29.18 52.21
CA PRO A 131 -6.03 28.37 51.43
C PRO A 131 -5.43 27.13 52.10
N GLY A 132 -5.77 26.81 53.36
CA GLY A 132 -5.10 25.77 54.16
C GLY A 132 -5.77 24.39 54.18
N LEU A 133 -6.93 24.20 53.54
CA LEU A 133 -7.70 22.95 53.64
C LEU A 133 -8.18 22.38 52.30
N ARG A 134 -7.50 22.69 51.18
CA ARG A 134 -7.81 22.02 49.89
C ARG A 134 -7.03 20.70 49.79
N PRO A 135 -7.69 19.52 49.85
CA PRO A 135 -7.02 18.25 49.54
C PRO A 135 -6.69 18.18 48.04
N GLN A 136 -5.50 17.67 47.78
CA GLN A 136 -4.76 17.76 46.53
C GLN A 136 -4.95 16.49 45.70
N GLY A 137 -5.27 16.69 44.40
CA GLY A 137 -4.84 15.85 43.27
C GLY A 137 -5.40 14.43 43.15
N ASP A 138 -6.28 14.23 42.17
CA ASP A 138 -6.04 13.29 41.06
C ASP A 138 -7.23 13.33 40.08
N GLN A 139 -7.07 14.06 38.97
CA GLN A 139 -7.90 13.88 37.78
C GLN A 139 -6.97 13.86 36.59
N HIS A 140 -6.66 12.65 36.13
CA HIS A 140 -5.85 12.37 34.96
C HIS A 140 -6.47 13.04 33.73
N ALA A 141 -5.83 14.11 33.25
CA ALA A 141 -6.08 14.70 31.95
C ALA A 141 -5.07 14.12 30.95
N GLU A 142 -5.46 13.07 30.22
CA GLU A 142 -4.64 12.53 29.14
C GLU A 142 -4.82 13.36 27.87
N SER A 143 -3.79 14.14 27.54
CA SER A 143 -3.68 14.91 26.30
C SER A 143 -2.94 14.10 25.23
N PRO A 144 -3.43 14.04 23.97
CA PRO A 144 -2.90 13.15 22.92
C PRO A 144 -1.58 13.62 22.29
N PHE A 145 -0.95 14.67 22.81
CA PHE A 145 0.31 15.23 22.25
C PHE A 145 1.55 14.98 23.11
N ARG A 146 1.50 14.12 24.14
CA ARG A 146 2.70 13.81 24.94
C ARG A 146 3.55 12.71 24.29
N THR A 147 4.77 13.07 23.93
CA THR A 147 5.83 12.14 23.52
C THR A 147 6.33 11.32 24.73
N PRO A 148 6.73 10.04 24.56
CA PRO A 148 7.17 9.20 25.68
C PRO A 148 8.56 9.63 26.18
N THR A 149 8.69 9.82 27.49
CA THR A 149 9.99 10.00 28.17
C THR A 149 10.55 8.61 28.53
N PRO A 150 11.81 8.27 28.22
CA PRO A 150 12.36 6.93 28.47
C PRO A 150 12.67 6.72 29.96
N GLN A 151 12.15 5.61 30.52
CA GLN A 151 12.35 5.21 31.91
C GLN A 151 13.34 4.03 31.96
N PRO A 152 14.47 4.10 32.69
CA PRO A 152 15.38 2.98 32.83
C PRO A 152 15.03 2.19 34.10
N ALA A 153 14.70 0.91 33.96
CA ALA A 153 14.67 -0.03 35.07
C ALA A 153 15.08 -1.41 34.57
N PHE A 154 16.35 -1.75 34.79
CA PHE A 154 16.85 -3.11 34.75
C PHE A 154 16.13 -3.95 35.81
N ALA A 155 15.58 -5.11 35.42
CA ALA A 155 15.80 -6.40 36.07
C ALA A 155 14.82 -7.46 35.55
N SER A 156 15.40 -8.56 35.05
CA SER A 156 14.92 -9.92 35.26
C SER A 156 13.59 -10.32 34.62
N ARG A 157 13.65 -10.98 33.46
CA ARG A 157 13.24 -12.41 33.37
C ARG A 157 13.69 -13.02 32.06
N GLU A 158 14.75 -13.82 32.15
CA GLU A 158 15.08 -14.80 31.13
C GLU A 158 13.95 -15.81 30.94
N GLN A 159 13.98 -16.43 29.76
CA GLN A 159 13.37 -17.71 29.40
C GLN A 159 11.92 -17.65 28.94
N HIS A 160 11.72 -17.75 27.62
CA HIS A 160 10.86 -18.76 27.01
C HIS A 160 11.32 -18.96 25.55
N ALA A 161 12.12 -20.00 25.33
CA ALA A 161 12.40 -20.53 23.99
C ALA A 161 11.47 -21.73 23.73
N PRO A 162 10.82 -21.83 22.56
CA PRO A 162 10.01 -22.99 22.23
C PRO A 162 10.92 -24.19 21.92
N GLN A 163 10.84 -25.21 22.78
CA GLN A 163 11.42 -26.54 22.63
C GLN A 163 10.96 -27.15 21.29
N ARG A 164 11.89 -27.31 20.37
CA ARG A 164 11.68 -27.99 19.08
C ARG A 164 11.95 -29.48 19.29
N THR A 165 10.91 -30.24 19.60
CA THR A 165 10.98 -31.69 19.81
C THR A 165 11.38 -32.38 18.50
N LEU A 166 12.59 -32.94 18.48
CA LEU A 166 13.17 -33.65 17.35
C LEU A 166 12.72 -35.12 17.42
N VAL A 167 11.67 -35.46 16.66
CA VAL A 167 11.16 -36.84 16.57
C VAL A 167 12.08 -37.64 15.65
N HIS A 168 12.87 -38.54 16.23
CA HIS A 168 13.65 -39.54 15.50
C HIS A 168 12.75 -40.72 15.07
N PRO A 169 12.83 -41.20 13.81
CA PRO A 169 12.14 -42.42 13.41
C PRO A 169 12.94 -43.65 13.87
N LYS A 170 12.30 -44.53 14.66
CA LYS A 170 12.82 -45.87 14.93
C LYS A 170 12.43 -46.80 13.79
N TYR A 171 13.46 -47.28 13.08
CA TYR A 171 13.39 -48.44 12.19
C TYR A 171 12.87 -49.66 12.95
N ARG A 172 11.83 -50.31 12.43
CA ARG A 172 11.41 -51.65 12.84
C ARG A 172 11.21 -52.50 11.58
N ILE A 173 12.26 -53.23 11.22
CA ILE A 173 12.23 -54.30 10.22
C ILE A 173 11.67 -55.54 10.95
N GLN A 174 10.53 -56.05 10.50
CA GLN A 174 10.01 -57.37 10.90
C GLN A 174 10.34 -58.35 9.78
N ILE A 175 11.12 -59.36 10.12
CA ILE A 175 11.43 -60.51 9.26
C ILE A 175 10.33 -61.55 9.51
N ARG A 176 9.69 -62.01 8.43
CA ARG A 176 9.12 -63.36 8.33
C ARG A 176 9.16 -63.80 6.88
#